data_AF-A0A418LWB3-F1
#
_entry.id   AF-A0A418LWB3-F1
#
_cell.length_a   1.000
_cell.length_b   1.000
_cell.length_c   1.000
_cell.angle_alpha   90.00
_cell.angle_beta   90.00
_cell.angle_gamma   90.00
#
_symmetry.space_group_name_H-M   'P 1'
#
loop_
_entity.id
_entity.type
_entity.pdbx_description
1 polymer ?
#
loop_
_entity_poly.entity_id
_entity_poly.type
_entity_poly.pdbx_seq_one_letter_code
_entity_poly.pdbx_strand_id
1 'polypeptide(L)'
;MTLYFTLGTSDGSTQGPCVCRAELDTQLEVLNSFVALGNVLVSAYLLDDEGVRIDLPIEAFDGSPVAAPLRSLTKEYQQLLGVCHGSR
;
A
#
# COMPACT_ATOMS: atom_id res chain seq x y z
N MET A 1 -5.13 10.85 -3.21
CA MET A 1 -4.38 9.70 -3.75
C MET A 1 -5.30 8.73 -4.47
N THR A 2 -4.91 8.32 -5.67
CA THR A 2 -5.61 7.31 -6.49
C THR A 2 -4.63 6.18 -6.76
N LEU A 3 -4.99 4.95 -6.40
CA LEU A 3 -4.19 3.76 -6.63
C LEU A 3 -4.59 3.15 -7.98
N TYR A 4 -3.58 2.81 -8.78
CA TYR A 4 -3.71 2.04 -10.00
C TYR A 4 -2.89 0.76 -9.86
N PHE A 5 -3.49 -0.38 -10.14
CA PHE A 5 -2.77 -1.65 -10.08
C PHE A 5 -3.28 -2.63 -11.12
N THR A 6 -2.41 -3.54 -11.53
CA THR A 6 -2.70 -4.58 -12.51
C THR A 6 -2.45 -5.92 -11.86
N LEU A 7 -3.42 -6.83 -12.00
CA LEU A 7 -3.32 -8.17 -11.45
C LEU A 7 -3.00 -9.15 -12.58
N GLY A 8 -2.08 -10.06 -12.33
CA GLY A 8 -1.75 -11.20 -13.15
C GLY A 8 -2.42 -12.43 -12.57
N THR A 9 -3.06 -13.21 -13.44
CA THR A 9 -3.47 -14.56 -13.12
C THR A 9 -2.32 -15.53 -13.44
N SER A 10 -2.30 -16.70 -12.79
CA SER A 10 -1.30 -17.74 -13.02
C SER A 10 -1.27 -18.28 -14.46
N ASP A 11 -2.33 -18.02 -15.23
CA ASP A 11 -2.46 -18.37 -16.65
C ASP A 11 -1.72 -17.39 -17.59
N GLY A 12 -1.12 -16.32 -17.04
CA GLY A 12 -0.46 -15.26 -17.81
C GLY A 12 -1.42 -14.19 -18.34
N SER A 13 -2.72 -14.33 -18.05
CA SER A 13 -3.71 -13.31 -18.39
C SER A 13 -3.68 -12.18 -17.36
N THR A 14 -3.52 -10.94 -17.82
CA THR A 14 -3.59 -9.76 -16.97
C THR A 14 -5.05 -9.31 -16.85
N GLN A 15 -5.55 -9.25 -15.60
CA GLN A 15 -6.74 -8.47 -15.33
C GLN A 15 -6.33 -7.01 -15.29
N GLY A 16 -7.07 -6.20 -16.06
CA GLY A 16 -6.72 -4.82 -16.43
C GLY A 16 -6.48 -3.90 -15.24
N PRO A 17 -6.13 -2.63 -15.52
CA PRO A 17 -5.78 -1.67 -14.47
C PRO A 17 -7.01 -1.41 -13.59
N CYS A 18 -6.98 -1.97 -12.39
CA CYS A 18 -7.92 -1.64 -11.34
C CYS A 18 -7.55 -0.29 -10.75
N VAL A 19 -8.56 0.54 -10.50
CA VAL A 19 -8.40 1.86 -9.90
C VAL A 19 -9.16 1.91 -8.59
N CYS A 20 -8.47 2.28 -7.52
CA CYS A 20 -9.06 2.44 -6.20
C CYS A 20 -8.74 3.82 -5.65
N ARG A 21 -9.78 4.59 -5.35
CA ARG A 21 -9.66 5.89 -4.68
C ARG A 21 -10.10 5.74 -3.23
N ALA A 22 -9.14 5.60 -2.34
CA ALA A 22 -9.36 5.51 -0.90
C ALA A 22 -8.15 6.10 -0.16
N GLU A 23 -8.16 6.06 1.17
CA GLU A 23 -6.98 6.35 1.98
C GLU A 23 -5.87 5.33 1.70
N LEU A 24 -4.62 5.75 1.84
CA LEU A 24 -3.44 4.94 1.54
C LEU A 24 -3.46 3.60 2.28
N ASP A 25 -3.86 3.60 3.56
CA ASP A 25 -3.97 2.39 4.40
C ASP A 25 -4.94 1.37 3.78
N THR A 26 -6.14 1.83 3.41
CA THR A 26 -7.15 1.02 2.73
C THR A 26 -6.67 0.53 1.37
N GLN A 27 -5.97 1.36 0.60
CA GLN A 27 -5.41 0.99 -0.69
C GLN A 27 -4.39 -0.15 -0.56
N LEU A 28 -3.51 -0.08 0.44
CA LEU A 28 -2.50 -1.10 0.72
C LEU A 28 -3.12 -2.42 1.24
N GLU A 29 -4.15 -2.34 2.09
CA GLU A 29 -4.92 -3.50 2.56
C GLU A 29 -5.63 -4.21 1.40
N VAL A 30 -6.19 -3.45 0.46
CA VAL A 30 -6.83 -3.99 -0.74
C VAL A 30 -5.82 -4.74 -1.62
N LEU A 31 -4.63 -4.15 -1.85
CA LEU A 31 -3.56 -4.82 -2.60
C LEU A 31 -3.13 -6.13 -1.94
N ASN A 32 -2.90 -6.12 -0.62
CA ASN A 32 -2.56 -7.33 0.13
C ASN A 32 -3.69 -8.37 0.07
N SER A 33 -4.95 -7.94 0.17
CA SER A 33 -6.09 -8.86 0.05
C SER A 33 -6.09 -9.55 -1.32
N PHE A 34 -5.77 -8.85 -2.42
CA PHE A 34 -5.65 -9.47 -3.73
C PHE A 34 -4.51 -10.48 -3.81
N VAL A 35 -3.35 -10.19 -3.21
CA VAL A 35 -2.22 -11.13 -3.14
C VAL A 35 -2.57 -12.35 -2.27
N ALA A 36 -3.25 -12.14 -1.13
CA ALA A 36 -3.72 -13.20 -0.25
C ALA A 36 -4.75 -14.12 -0.92
N LEU A 37 -5.55 -13.59 -1.85
CA LEU A 37 -6.46 -14.35 -2.70
C LEU A 37 -5.75 -15.18 -3.78
N GLY A 38 -4.43 -15.07 -3.90
CA GLY A 38 -3.61 -15.79 -4.87
C GLY A 38 -3.44 -15.07 -6.21
N ASN A 39 -3.77 -13.77 -6.28
CA ASN A 39 -3.47 -12.96 -7.46
C ASN A 39 -2.03 -12.47 -7.42
N VAL A 40 -1.38 -12.40 -8.57
CA VAL A 40 -0.02 -11.87 -8.67
C VAL A 40 -0.11 -10.38 -8.97
N LEU A 41 0.43 -9.52 -8.10
CA LEU A 41 0.51 -8.10 -8.42
C LEU A 41 1.55 -7.89 -9.53
N VAL A 42 1.14 -7.39 -10.70
CA VAL A 42 2.04 -7.17 -11.84
C VAL A 42 2.63 -5.77 -11.81
N SER A 43 1.81 -4.78 -11.44
CA SER A 43 2.24 -3.39 -11.30
C SER A 43 1.31 -2.67 -10.36
N ALA A 44 1.83 -1.76 -9.54
CA ALA A 44 1.03 -0.89 -8.69
C ALA A 44 1.69 0.49 -8.61
N TYR A 45 0.91 1.55 -8.83
CA TYR A 45 1.35 2.93 -8.68
C TYR A 45 0.24 3.79 -8.08
N LEU A 46 0.62 4.67 -7.16
CA LEU A 46 -0.24 5.70 -6.61
C LEU A 46 -0.05 6.99 -7.40
N LEU A 47 -1.12 7.75 -7.54
CA LEU A 47 -1.12 9.06 -8.15
C LEU A 47 -1.68 10.05 -7.13
N ASP A 48 -0.85 11.00 -6.74
CA ASP A 48 -1.25 12.05 -5.80
C ASP A 48 -2.06 13.15 -6.48
N ASP A 49 -2.70 14.01 -5.70
CA ASP A 49 -3.49 15.13 -6.23
C ASP A 49 -2.60 16.15 -6.99
N GLU A 50 -1.32 16.19 -6.63
CA GLU A 50 -0.27 16.96 -7.33
C GLU A 50 0.21 16.29 -8.63
N GLY A 51 -0.34 15.12 -9.00
CA GLY A 51 0.06 14.35 -10.18
C GLY A 51 1.36 13.56 -9.99
N VAL A 52 1.87 13.49 -8.76
CA VAL A 52 3.06 12.70 -8.42
C VAL A 52 2.71 11.22 -8.50
N ARG A 53 3.39 10.49 -9.39
CA ARG A 53 3.30 9.04 -9.48
C ARG A 53 4.30 8.40 -8.52
N ILE A 54 3.80 7.62 -7.58
CA ILE A 54 4.59 6.84 -6.64
C ILE A 54 4.45 5.38 -7.03
N ASP A 55 5.49 4.80 -7.63
CA ASP A 55 5.49 3.39 -7.97
C ASP A 55 5.67 2.56 -6.69
N LEU A 56 4.78 1.58 -6.46
CA LEU A 56 4.87 0.72 -5.28
C LEU A 56 5.61 -0.57 -5.62
N PRO A 57 6.56 -0.99 -4.79
CA PRO A 57 7.23 -2.26 -4.97
C PRO A 57 6.23 -3.41 -4.78
N ILE A 58 5.89 -4.10 -5.87
CA ILE A 58 5.02 -5.29 -5.85
C ILE A 58 5.57 -6.39 -4.92
N GLU A 59 6.90 -6.47 -4.77
CA GLU A 59 7.61 -7.40 -3.87
C GLU A 59 7.34 -7.13 -2.39
N ALA A 60 6.84 -5.95 -2.03
CA ALA A 60 6.49 -5.64 -0.64
C ALA A 60 5.10 -6.16 -0.23
N PHE A 61 4.30 -6.67 -1.18
CA PHE A 61 2.97 -7.20 -0.92
C PHE A 61 3.02 -8.73 -0.91
N ASP A 62 2.98 -9.31 0.29
CA ASP A 62 3.02 -10.76 0.51
C ASP A 62 1.63 -11.33 0.87
N GLY A 63 0.60 -10.49 0.85
CA GLY A 63 -0.75 -10.87 1.30
C GLY A 63 -0.93 -10.86 2.82
N SER A 64 0.09 -10.40 3.55
CA SER A 64 -0.02 -10.12 4.99
C SER A 64 -0.71 -8.77 5.22
N PRO A 65 -1.54 -8.62 6.25
CA PRO A 65 -2.20 -7.35 6.57
C PRO A 65 -1.15 -6.28 6.89
N VAL A 66 -1.17 -5.18 6.15
CA VAL A 66 -0.23 -4.06 6.30
C VAL A 66 -0.68 -3.11 7.41
N ALA A 67 -1.97 -3.07 7.73
CA ALA A 67 -2.50 -2.16 8.75
C ALA A 67 -1.85 -2.36 10.14
N ALA A 68 -1.52 -3.61 10.52
CA ALA A 68 -0.90 -3.90 11.81
C ALA A 68 0.53 -3.33 11.97
N PRO A 69 1.49 -3.64 11.06
CA PRO A 69 2.82 -3.05 11.13
C PRO A 69 2.79 -1.53 10.92
N LEU A 70 1.91 -1.01 10.06
CA LEU A 70 1.86 0.42 9.74
C LEU A 70 1.30 1.25 10.90
N ARG A 71 0.29 0.74 11.62
CA ARG A 71 -0.16 1.33 12.89
C ARG A 71 0.89 1.24 13.98
N SER A 72 1.64 0.13 14.06
CA SER A 72 2.74 0.00 15.03
C SER A 72 3.83 1.04 14.76
N LEU A 73 4.27 1.14 13.50
CA LEU A 73 5.25 2.13 13.05
C LEU A 73 4.78 3.56 13.31
N THR A 74 3.51 3.89 13.03
CA THR A 74 2.94 5.21 13.31
C THR A 74 2.98 5.52 14.80
N LYS A 75 2.65 4.54 15.65
CA LYS A 75 2.71 4.68 17.11
C LYS A 75 4.14 4.92 17.60
N GLU A 76 5.10 4.12 17.12
CA GLU A 76 6.51 4.27 17.48
C GLU A 76 7.08 5.61 16.99
N TYR A 77 6.73 6.01 15.78
CA TYR A 77 7.14 7.30 15.22
C TYR A 77 6.56 8.48 16.00
N GLN A 78 5.28 8.42 16.39
CA GLN A 78 4.67 9.41 17.28
C GLN A 78 5.32 9.45 18.67
N GLN A 79 5.72 8.30 19.21
CA GLN A 79 6.44 8.25 20.48
C GLN A 79 7.83 8.89 20.38
N LEU A 80 8.56 8.64 19.30
CA LEU A 80 9.86 9.25 19.05
C LEU A 80 9.76 10.77 18.83
N LEU A 81 8.77 11.24 18.07
CA LEU A 81 8.53 12.67 17.86
C LEU A 81 8.01 13.40 19.10
N GLY A 82 7.32 12.68 19.99
CA GLY A 82 6.87 13.20 21.29
C GLY A 82 7.99 13.44 22.31
N VAL A 83 9.20 12.89 22.09
CA VAL A 83 10.34 12.98 23.03
C VAL A 83 11.11 14.31 22.93
N CYS A 84 10.84 15.17 21.94
CA CYS A 84 11.55 16.46 21.83
C CYS A 84 10.90 17.67 22.55
N HIS A 85 9.83 17.48 23.33
CA HIS A 85 9.27 18.54 24.18
C HIS A 85 9.44 18.23 25.67
N GLY A 86 10.67 18.29 26.19
CA GLY A 86 10.86 18.12 27.63
C GLY A 86 12.30 18.03 28.10
N SER A 87 13.09 19.07 27.89
CA SER A 87 14.19 19.38 28.82
C SER A 87 14.14 20.88 29.06
N ARG A 88 13.35 21.22 30.07
CA ARG A 88 13.32 22.53 30.71
C ARG A 88 14.13 22.43 31.99
#